data_AF-A0A0G0C516-F1
#
_entry.id   AF-A0A0G0C516-F1
#
_cell.length_a   1.000
_cell.length_b   1.000
_cell.length_c   1.000
_cell.angle_alpha   90.00
_cell.angle_beta   90.00
_cell.angle_gamma   90.00
#
_symmetry.space_group_name_H-M   'P 1'
#
loop_
_entity.id
_entity.type
_entity.pdbx_description
1 polymer ?
#
loop_
_entity_poly.entity_id
_entity_poly.type
_entity_poly.pdbx_seq_one_letter_code
_entity_poly.pdbx_strand_id
1 'polypeptide(L)'
;MIEVKKKDREASDSLIRRFSRMVQQSGVLVKARRSRFQKDEKSKTEKRKEALYKVKIRKEIEKLKKMDKFDEEALRNIKRKMEK
;
A
#
# COMPACT_ATOMS: atom_id res chain seq x y z
N MET A 1 -8.45 -1.88 19.01
CA MET A 1 -9.32 -3.05 19.28
C MET A 1 -10.56 -2.88 18.41
N ILE A 2 -10.99 -3.91 17.67
CA ILE A 2 -12.19 -3.83 16.82
C ILE A 2 -13.29 -4.54 17.57
N GLU A 3 -14.32 -3.78 17.96
CA GLU A 3 -15.49 -4.32 18.62
C GLU A 3 -16.75 -4.01 17.81
N VAL A 4 -17.69 -4.96 17.77
CA VAL A 4 -19.03 -4.75 17.22
C VAL A 4 -20.03 -5.21 18.26
N LYS A 5 -20.88 -4.29 18.73
CA LYS A 5 -22.00 -4.61 19.61
C LYS A 5 -23.22 -5.00 18.78
N LYS A 6 -23.95 -5.99 19.27
CA LYS A 6 -25.22 -6.43 18.68
C LYS A 6 -26.25 -5.32 18.80
N LYS A 7 -26.99 -5.06 17.72
CA LYS A 7 -28.12 -4.13 17.72
C LYS A 7 -29.41 -4.86 18.08
N ASP A 8 -30.40 -4.12 18.57
CA ASP A 8 -31.73 -4.68 18.84
C ASP A 8 -32.36 -5.21 17.55
N ARG A 9 -32.96 -6.40 17.64
CA ARG A 9 -33.55 -7.16 16.51
C ARG A 9 -32.56 -7.53 15.38
N GLU A 10 -31.25 -7.53 15.63
CA GLU A 10 -30.27 -8.00 14.67
C GLU A 10 -30.15 -9.53 14.65
N ALA A 11 -30.20 -10.11 13.45
CA ALA A 11 -29.88 -11.51 13.22
C ALA A 11 -28.36 -11.76 13.39
N SER A 12 -28.00 -12.89 13.98
CA SER A 12 -26.60 -13.23 14.28
C SER A 12 -25.70 -13.23 13.03
N ASP A 13 -26.21 -13.64 11.86
CA ASP A 13 -25.46 -13.60 10.60
C ASP A 13 -25.08 -12.17 10.19
N SER A 14 -25.99 -11.21 10.36
CA SER A 14 -25.75 -9.79 10.02
C SER A 14 -24.65 -9.20 10.91
N LEU A 15 -24.64 -9.57 12.20
CA LEU A 15 -23.59 -9.16 13.13
C LEU A 15 -22.21 -9.67 12.68
N ILE A 16 -22.09 -10.94 12.30
CA ILE A 16 -20.84 -11.55 11.81
C ILE A 16 -20.36 -10.86 10.52
N ARG A 17 -21.27 -10.52 9.60
CA ARG A 17 -20.93 -9.78 8.37
C ARG A 17 -20.39 -8.39 8.68
N ARG A 18 -21.02 -7.65 9.60
CA ARG A 18 -20.53 -6.33 10.03
C ARG A 18 -19.14 -6.42 10.66
N PHE A 19 -18.94 -7.41 11.54
CA PHE A 19 -17.63 -7.67 12.13
C PHE A 19 -16.58 -7.98 11.08
N SER A 20 -16.89 -8.89 10.14
CA SER A 20 -15.98 -9.26 9.06
C SER A 20 -15.60 -8.06 8.19
N ARG A 21 -16.57 -7.21 7.83
CA ARG A 21 -16.31 -5.98 7.08
C ARG A 21 -15.44 -4.98 7.86
N MET A 22 -15.71 -4.79 9.14
CA MET A 22 -14.89 -3.93 10.01
C MET A 22 -13.44 -4.44 10.12
N VAL A 23 -13.25 -5.75 10.29
CA VAL A 23 -11.92 -6.38 10.32
C VAL A 23 -11.19 -6.19 9.00
N GLN A 24 -11.87 -6.35 7.87
CA GLN A 24 -11.28 -6.11 6.55
C GLN A 24 -10.89 -4.64 6.36
N GLN A 25 -11.80 -3.70 6.65
CA GLN A 25 -11.56 -2.26 6.50
C GLN A 25 -10.45 -1.76 7.42
N SER A 26 -10.37 -2.28 8.64
CA SER A 26 -9.31 -1.91 9.60
C SER A 26 -7.90 -2.30 9.13
N GLY A 27 -7.78 -3.25 8.20
CA GLY A 27 -6.50 -3.79 7.77
C GLY A 27 -5.70 -4.50 8.87
N VAL A 28 -6.28 -4.79 10.04
CA VAL A 28 -5.56 -5.37 11.19
C VAL A 28 -4.88 -6.69 10.83
N LEU A 29 -5.55 -7.53 10.03
CA LEU A 29 -4.99 -8.79 9.54
C LEU A 29 -3.82 -8.59 8.58
N VAL A 30 -3.87 -7.55 7.74
CA VAL A 30 -2.78 -7.21 6.83
C VAL A 30 -1.58 -6.72 7.64
N LYS A 31 -1.80 -5.84 8.62
CA LYS A 31 -0.76 -5.37 9.53
C LYS A 31 -0.11 -6.53 10.27
N ALA A 32 -0.90 -7.39 10.90
CA ALA A 32 -0.42 -8.56 11.64
C ALA A 32 0.37 -9.53 10.75
N ARG A 33 -0.09 -9.79 9.52
CA ARG A 33 0.67 -10.60 8.55
C ARG A 33 2.00 -9.95 8.16
N ARG A 34 2.00 -8.63 7.97
CA ARG A 34 3.19 -7.88 7.54
C ARG A 34 4.27 -7.75 8.63
N SER A 35 3.87 -7.75 9.89
CA SER A 35 4.75 -7.69 11.07
C SER A 35 5.01 -9.06 11.70
N ARG A 36 4.56 -10.16 11.08
CA ARG A 36 4.71 -11.52 11.64
C ARG A 36 6.18 -11.92 11.82
N PHE A 37 7.03 -11.47 10.90
CA PHE A 37 8.46 -11.79 10.90
C PHE A 37 9.27 -10.50 11.03
N GLN A 38 10.40 -10.61 11.73
CA GLN A 38 11.38 -9.55 11.78
C GLN A 38 11.90 -9.29 10.37
N LYS A 39 12.02 -8.02 10.00
CA LYS A 39 12.68 -7.61 8.76
C LYS A 39 14.03 -7.04 9.11
N ASP A 40 15.06 -7.54 8.45
CA ASP A 40 16.40 -6.99 8.57
C ASP A 40 16.42 -5.55 8.05
N GLU A 41 17.26 -4.73 8.67
CA GLU A 41 17.49 -3.40 8.15
C GLU A 41 18.18 -3.47 6.79
N LYS A 42 17.77 -2.58 5.87
CA LYS A 42 18.45 -2.46 4.58
C LYS A 42 19.92 -2.11 4.78
N SER A 43 20.79 -2.83 4.08
CA SER A 43 22.21 -2.52 4.02
C SER A 43 22.48 -1.13 3.43
N LYS A 44 23.68 -0.57 3.65
CA LYS A 44 24.08 0.72 3.06
C LYS A 44 23.93 0.72 1.53
N THR A 45 24.27 -0.39 0.89
CA THR A 45 24.18 -0.54 -0.58
C THR A 45 22.73 -0.55 -1.06
N GLU A 46 21.83 -1.26 -0.37
CA GLU A 46 20.41 -1.28 -0.73
C GLU A 46 19.75 0.08 -0.52
N LYS A 47 20.07 0.77 0.59
CA LYS A 47 19.62 2.15 0.84
C LYS A 47 20.06 3.09 -0.28
N ARG A 48 21.31 2.98 -0.75
CA ARG A 48 21.83 3.75 -1.90
C ARG A 48 21.09 3.43 -3.20
N LYS A 49 20.91 2.15 -3.53
CA LYS A 49 20.18 1.71 -4.73
C LYS A 49 18.73 2.25 -4.73
N GLU A 50 18.04 2.15 -3.60
CA GLU A 50 16.69 2.70 -3.45
C GLU A 50 16.64 4.22 -3.63
N ALA A 51 17.59 4.95 -3.04
CA ALA A 51 17.68 6.39 -3.20
C ALA A 51 17.90 6.80 -4.65
N LEU A 52 18.82 6.12 -5.36
CA LEU A 52 19.08 6.36 -6.78
C LEU A 52 17.83 6.08 -7.64
N TYR A 53 17.11 4.99 -7.36
CA TYR A 53 15.85 4.68 -8.03
C TYR A 53 14.80 5.79 -7.83
N LYS A 54 14.61 6.27 -6.60
CA LYS A 54 13.69 7.37 -6.28
C LYS A 54 14.06 8.67 -7.00
N VAL A 55 15.36 9.00 -7.07
CA VAL A 55 15.84 10.19 -7.80
C VAL A 55 15.54 10.07 -9.29
N LYS A 56 15.80 8.92 -9.91
CA LYS A 56 15.51 8.70 -11.33
C LYS A 56 14.01 8.83 -11.63
N ILE A 57 13.15 8.23 -10.80
CA ILE A 57 11.70 8.35 -10.96
C ILE A 57 11.23 9.79 -10.84
N ARG A 58 11.71 10.54 -9.84
CA ARG A 58 11.33 11.95 -9.67
C ARG A 58 11.69 12.77 -10.90
N LYS A 59 12.88 12.56 -11.48
CA LYS A 59 13.31 13.24 -12.72
C LYS A 59 12.37 12.95 -13.89
N GLU A 60 11.99 11.69 -14.10
CA GLU A 60 11.06 11.32 -15.17
C GLU A 60 9.65 11.90 -14.94
N ILE A 61 9.16 11.88 -13.71
CA ILE A 61 7.88 12.50 -13.35
C ILE A 61 7.91 14.01 -13.60
N GLU A 62 8.96 14.70 -13.17
CA GLU A 62 9.12 16.14 -13.40
C GLU A 62 9.17 16.48 -14.88
N LYS A 63 9.87 15.67 -15.69
CA LYS A 63 9.93 15.84 -17.14
C LYS A 63 8.54 15.71 -17.77
N LEU A 64 7.78 14.68 -17.41
CA LEU A 64 6.43 14.47 -17.96
C LEU A 64 5.45 15.56 -17.51
N LYS A 65 5.54 16.00 -16.25
CA LYS A 65 4.76 17.15 -15.75
C LYS A 65 5.05 18.43 -16.52
N LYS A 66 6.32 18.71 -16.83
CA LYS A 66 6.71 19.85 -17.67
C LYS A 66 6.20 19.75 -19.10
N MET A 67 5.99 18.53 -19.60
CA MET A 67 5.47 18.27 -20.94
C MET A 67 3.93 18.16 -20.98
N ASP A 68 3.25 18.35 -19.84
CA ASP A 68 1.80 18.15 -19.66
C ASP A 68 1.31 16.75 -20.08
N LYS A 69 2.19 15.75 -20.01
CA LYS A 69 1.93 14.34 -20.35
C LYS A 69 1.89 13.46 -19.11
N PHE A 70 1.46 14.02 -17.99
CA PHE A 70 1.42 13.31 -16.73
C PHE A 70 0.04 12.69 -16.52
N ASP A 71 -0.10 11.42 -16.87
CA ASP A 71 -1.27 10.59 -16.63
C ASP A 71 -0.93 9.37 -15.76
N GLU A 72 -1.95 8.66 -15.29
CA GLU A 72 -1.78 7.43 -14.51
C GLU A 72 -1.05 6.34 -15.30
N GLU A 73 -1.18 6.34 -16.62
CA GLU A 73 -0.57 5.36 -17.50
C GLU A 73 0.93 5.60 -17.66
N ALA A 74 1.38 6.85 -17.79
CA ALA A 74 2.79 7.18 -17.84
C ALA A 74 3.51 6.85 -16.52
N LEU A 75 2.84 6.97 -15.36
CA LEU A 75 3.38 6.49 -14.08
C LEU A 75 3.62 4.97 -14.08
N ARG A 76 2.67 4.19 -14.63
CA ARG A 76 2.82 2.73 -14.76
C ARG A 76 3.93 2.37 -15.74
N ASN A 77 4.04 3.11 -16.84
CA ASN A 77 5.06 2.92 -17.86
C ASN A 77 6.48 3.25 -17.34
N ILE A 78 6.64 4.32 -16.58
CA ILE A 78 7.91 4.65 -15.91
C ILE A 78 8.33 3.51 -14.98
N LYS A 79 7.41 3.02 -14.14
CA LYS A 79 7.70 1.93 -13.21
C LYS A 79 8.11 0.65 -13.96
N ARG A 80 7.36 0.24 -14.98
CA ARG A 80 7.63 -0.95 -15.80
C ARG A 80 8.98 -0.85 -16.53
N LYS A 81 9.33 0.33 -17.05
CA LYS A 81 10.61 0.57 -17.74
C LYS A 81 11.82 0.48 -16.80
N MET A 82 11.62 0.78 -15.52
CA MET A 82 12.68 0.80 -14.51
C MET A 82 12.81 -0.52 -13.74
N GLU A 83 11.85 -1.45 -13.92
CA GLU A 83 11.89 -2.83 -13.41
C GLU A 83 12.57 -3.82 -14.39
N LYS A 84 12.80 -3.42 -15.64
CA LYS A 84 13.66 -4.11 -16.61
C LYS A 84 15.11 -3.66 -16.46
#